data_AF-A0A3N5ZSP4-F1
#
_entry.id   AF-A0A3N5ZSP4-F1
#
_cell.length_a   1.000
_cell.length_b   1.000
_cell.length_c   1.000
_cell.angle_alpha   90.00
_cell.angle_beta   90.00
_cell.angle_gamma   90.00
#
_symmetry.space_group_name_H-M   'P 1'
#
loop_
_entity.id
_entity.type
_entity.pdbx_description
1 polymer ?
#
loop_
_entity_poly.entity_id
_entity_poly.type
_entity_poly.pdbx_seq_one_letter_code
_entity_poly.pdbx_strand_id
1 'polypeptide(L)' 'MKEGVDLESFKILNLVLQTVVPLGIKFNQQLYLYPGGNRLDRVAITFKKNDYVLLNKKLEEGDF' A
#
# COMPACT_ATOMS: atom_id res chain seq x y z
N MET A 1 -15.48 1.98 -16.73
CA MET A 1 -14.03 1.83 -16.50
C MET A 1 -13.56 0.67 -17.37
N LYS A 2 -12.43 0.77 -18.09
CA LYS A 2 -11.86 -0.40 -18.78
C LYS A 2 -11.30 -1.30 -17.68
N GLU A 3 -11.98 -2.40 -17.41
CA GLU A 3 -11.80 -3.33 -16.27
C GLU A 3 -10.34 -3.75 -15.98
N GLY A 4 -9.44 -3.65 -16.95
CA GLY A 4 -8.03 -4.03 -16.80
C GLY A 4 -7.14 -3.08 -15.97
N VAL A 5 -7.43 -1.77 -15.91
CA VAL A 5 -6.57 -0.82 -15.17
C VAL A 5 -6.83 -0.87 -13.65
N ASP A 6 -8.06 -1.16 -13.26
CA ASP A 6 -8.44 -1.24 -11.84
C ASP A 6 -7.89 -2.53 -11.21
N LEU A 7 -7.94 -3.67 -11.92
CA LEU A 7 -7.51 -4.97 -11.36
C LEU A 7 -6.02 -5.04 -11.02
N GLU A 8 -5.14 -4.55 -11.89
CA GLU A 8 -3.69 -4.55 -11.63
C GLU A 8 -3.32 -3.64 -10.45
N SER A 9 -4.02 -2.51 -10.29
CA SER A 9 -3.86 -1.63 -9.13
C SER A 9 -4.27 -2.34 -7.83
N PHE A 10 -5.37 -3.11 -7.83
CA PHE A 10 -5.78 -3.92 -6.69
C PHE A 10 -4.78 -5.04 -6.38
N LYS A 11 -4.20 -5.70 -7.39
CA LYS A 11 -3.16 -6.72 -7.18
C LYS A 11 -1.92 -6.13 -6.53
N ILE A 12 -1.45 -4.97 -6.99
CA ILE A 12 -0.31 -4.27 -6.40
C ILE A 12 -0.60 -3.89 -4.95
N LEU A 13 -1.77 -3.32 -4.68
CA LEU A 13 -2.17 -2.99 -3.30
C LEU A 13 -2.22 -4.25 -2.42
N ASN A 14 -2.78 -5.34 -2.93
CA ASN A 14 -2.83 -6.61 -2.21
C ASN A 14 -1.42 -7.15 -1.90
N LEU A 15 -0.48 -7.07 -2.84
CA LEU A 15 0.92 -7.46 -2.61
C LEU A 15 1.56 -6.60 -1.51
N VAL A 16 1.39 -5.27 -1.56
CA VAL A 16 1.91 -4.37 -0.52
C VAL A 16 1.36 -4.76 0.85
N LEU A 17 0.05 -5.00 0.96
CA LEU A 17 -0.59 -5.39 2.22
C LEU A 17 -0.10 -6.76 2.70
N GLN A 18 0.04 -7.74 1.81
CA GLN A 18 0.56 -9.07 2.14
C GLN A 18 2.03 -9.03 2.59
N THR A 19 2.82 -8.07 2.13
CA THR A 19 4.19 -7.87 2.60
C THR A 19 4.23 -7.16 3.96
N VAL A 20 3.46 -6.09 4.12
CA VAL A 20 3.62 -5.18 5.28
C VAL A 20 2.88 -5.68 6.53
N VAL A 21 1.69 -6.26 6.36
CA VAL A 21 0.83 -6.66 7.50
C VAL A 21 1.47 -7.75 8.37
N PRO A 22 2.04 -8.85 7.83
CA PRO A 22 2.67 -9.89 8.65
C PRO A 22 3.85 -9.37 9.47
N LEU A 23 4.58 -8.38 8.95
CA LEU A 23 5.75 -7.80 9.61
C LEU A 23 5.39 -6.91 10.82
N GLY A 24 4.09 -6.68 11.07
CA GLY A 24 3.60 -5.85 12.18
C GLY A 24 3.93 -4.36 12.02
N ILE A 25 4.30 -3.92 10.81
CA ILE A 25 4.70 -2.55 10.53
C ILE A 25 3.46 -1.67 10.42
N LYS A 26 3.48 -0.52 11.10
CA LYS A 26 2.40 0.46 11.04
C LYS A 26 2.49 1.27 9.75
N PHE A 27 1.35 1.44 9.08
CA PHE A 27 1.20 2.30 7.92
C PHE A 27 -0.18 2.97 7.95
N ASN A 28 -0.31 4.08 7.23
CA ASN A 28 -1.60 4.69 6.94
C ASN A 28 -1.93 4.48 5.47
N GLN A 29 -3.20 4.19 5.21
CA GLN A 29 -3.76 4.15 3.87
C GLN A 29 -4.73 5.32 3.68
N GLN A 30 -4.59 6.05 2.58
CA GLN A 30 -5.50 7.15 2.23
C GLN A 30 -5.97 7.02 0.78
N LEU A 31 -7.29 7.14 0.58
CA LEU A 31 -7.91 7.15 -0.74
C LEU A 31 -8.02 8.58 -1.25
N TYR A 32 -7.64 8.80 -2.50
CA TYR A 32 -7.83 10.05 -3.22
C TYR A 32 -8.77 9.80 -4.38
N LEU A 33 -9.83 10.60 -4.48
CA LEU A 33 -10.86 10.47 -5.50
C LEU A 33 -10.77 11.64 -6.48
N TYR A 34 -11.19 11.42 -7.72
CA TYR A 34 -11.36 12.52 -8.68
C TYR A 34 -12.40 13.52 -8.17
N PRO A 35 -12.20 14.84 -8.41
CA PRO A 35 -13.19 15.86 -8.06
C PRO A 35 -14.57 15.56 -8.67
N GLY A 36 -15.63 15.76 -7.88
CA GLY A 36 -17.01 15.65 -8.36
C GLY A 36 -17.52 14.22 -8.60
N GLY A 37 -16.85 13.19 -8.09
CA GLY A 37 -17.35 11.81 -8.21
C GLY A 37 -16.72 10.82 -7.23
N ASN A 38 -17.16 9.57 -7.32
CA ASN A 38 -16.70 8.44 -6.49
C ASN A 38 -15.65 7.58 -7.19
N ARG A 39 -14.98 8.12 -8.21
CA ARG A 39 -13.94 7.41 -8.94
C ARG A 39 -12.62 7.54 -8.20
N LEU A 40 -12.02 6.40 -7.88
CA LEU A 40 -10.69 6.34 -7.29
C LEU A 40 -9.66 6.89 -8.28
N ASP A 41 -8.82 7.81 -7.80
CA ASP A 41 -7.66 8.35 -8.53
C ASP A 41 -6.38 7.64 -8.07
N ARG A 42 -6.13 7.60 -6.76
CA ARG A 42 -4.96 6.91 -6.19
C ARG A 42 -5.21 6.41 -4.77
N VAL A 43 -4.44 5.40 -4.38
CA VAL A 43 -4.27 4.96 -2.99
C VAL A 43 -2.86 5.33 -2.55
N ALA A 44 -2.75 6.12 -1.48
CA ALA A 44 -1.46 6.41 -0.86
C ALA A 44 -1.24 5.52 0.35
N ILE A 45 -0.14 4.78 0.36
CA ILE A 45 0.38 4.08 1.54
C ILE A 45 1.52 4.92 2.08
N THR A 46 1.45 5.29 3.35
CA THR A 46 2.44 6.14 4.00
C THR A 46 2.91 5.50 5.29
N PHE A 47 4.20 5.66 5.57
CA PHE A 47 4.85 5.16 6.76
C PHE A 47 5.43 6.32 7.54
N LYS A 48 5.45 6.22 8.87
CA LYS A 48 6.36 7.08 9.63
C LYS A 48 7.80 6.65 9.30
N LYS A 49 8.74 7.60 9.37
CA LYS A 49 10.15 7.33 9.04
C LYS A 49 10.70 6.09 9.76
N ASN A 50 10.47 5.96 11.06
CA ASN A 50 10.99 4.84 11.84
C ASN A 50 10.35 3.50 11.43
N ASP A 51 9.05 3.50 11.13
CA ASP A 51 8.33 2.30 10.65
C ASP A 51 8.85 1.89 9.26
N TYR A 52 9.16 2.85 8.39
CA TYR A 52 9.75 2.58 7.06
C TYR A 52 11.18 2.02 7.15
N VAL A 53 12.01 2.57 8.05
CA VAL A 53 13.36 2.03 8.28
C VAL A 53 13.28 0.60 8.83
N LEU A 54 12.37 0.35 9.76
CA LEU A 54 12.17 -1.00 10.31
C LEU A 54 11.66 -1.98 9.24
N LEU A 55 10.75 -1.56 8.37
CA LEU A 55 10.29 -2.37 7.23
C LEU A 55 11.47 -2.82 6.36
N ASN A 56 12.32 -1.87 5.91
CA ASN A 56 13.46 -2.21 5.05
C ASN A 56 14.43 -3.16 5.75
N LYS A 57 14.72 -2.93 7.03
CA LYS A 57 15.57 -3.83 7.82
C LYS A 57 15.01 -5.26 7.86
N LYS A 58 13.71 -5.43 8.14
CA LYS A 58 13.09 -6.76 8.17
C LYS A 58 13.10 -7.46 6.82
N LEU A 59 12.91 -6.71 5.72
CA LEU A 59 12.96 -7.25 4.36
C LEU A 59 14.39 -7.68 3.97
N GLU A 60 15.42 -6.97 4.42
CA GLU A 60 16.83 -7.33 4.18
C GLU A 60 17.26 -8.55 4.99
N GLU A 61 16.83 -8.63 6.26
CA GLU A 61 17.23 -9.69 7.20
C GLU A 61 16.39 -10.96 7.07
N GLY A 62 15.25 -10.90 6.38
CA GLY A 62 14.33 -12.04 6.22
C GLY A 62 13.57 -12.42 7.49
N ASP A 63 13.38 -11.45 8.40
CA ASP A 63 12.69 -11.64 9.68
C ASP A 63 11.16 -11.50 9.49
N PHE A 64 10.53 -12.62 9.07
CA PHE A 64 9.11 -12.75 8.76
C PHE A 64 8.32 -13.43 9.88
#